data_AF-A0A919C9L6-F1
#
_entry.id   AF-A0A919C9L6-F1
#
_cell.length_a   1.000
_cell.length_b   1.000
_cell.length_c   1.000
_cell.angle_alpha   90.00
_cell.angle_beta   90.00
_cell.angle_gamma   90.00
#
_symmetry.space_group_name_H-M   'P 1'
#
loop_
_entity.id
_entity.type
_entity.pdbx_description
1 polymer ?
#
loop_
_entity_poly.entity_id
_entity_poly.type
_entity_poly.pdbx_seq_one_letter_code
_entity_poly.pdbx_strand_id
1 'polypeptide(L)'
;MIYAGYPVDAPDVVTHPDHWLLEGTGARAGDTFPHLVGVEFDRVNLRHPTPRPLEILSRSPVVCKGRPSYADTAYATLPGGAAVFATGTMRWVEALDADKHAAHQLDARAAHFTRTVTANVLRAFAQGPAGLTRPAEDNVADPLTDPPRLPV
;
A
#
# COMPACT_ATOMS: atom_id res chain seq x y z
N MET A 1 -9.27 -0.78 5.54
CA MET A 1 -8.11 -0.90 6.45
C MET A 1 -8.42 -0.14 7.73
N ILE A 2 -7.77 -0.49 8.83
CA ILE A 2 -7.97 0.13 10.15
C ILE A 2 -6.60 0.46 10.75
N TYR A 3 -6.54 1.56 11.49
CA TYR A 3 -5.41 1.97 12.31
C TYR A 3 -4.83 0.82 13.12
N ALA A 4 -3.52 0.62 13.01
CA ALA A 4 -2.81 -0.46 13.68
C ALA A 4 -1.78 0.04 14.71
N GLY A 5 -1.11 1.18 14.45
CA GLY A 5 -0.29 1.80 15.49
C GLY A 5 0.72 2.85 15.09
N TYR A 6 1.42 3.31 16.12
CA TYR A 6 2.49 4.30 16.14
C TYR A 6 3.41 4.03 17.36
N PRO A 7 4.72 4.31 17.29
CA PRO A 7 5.46 4.72 16.09
C PRO A 7 5.90 3.51 15.26
N VAL A 8 6.11 3.74 13.97
CA VAL A 8 6.73 2.78 13.05
C VAL A 8 7.67 3.47 12.07
N ASP A 9 8.76 2.78 11.73
CA ASP A 9 9.64 3.09 10.61
C ASP A 9 10.03 1.76 9.95
N ALA A 10 9.53 1.52 8.75
CA ALA A 10 9.70 0.26 8.04
C ALA A 10 9.68 0.49 6.51
N PRO A 11 10.24 -0.45 5.71
CA PRO A 11 10.07 -0.40 4.28
C PRO A 11 8.62 -0.70 3.88
N ASP A 12 8.14 -0.09 2.79
CA ASP A 12 7.01 -0.67 2.05
C ASP A 12 7.50 -1.86 1.22
N VAL A 13 6.78 -2.98 1.20
CA VAL A 13 7.16 -4.20 0.48
C VAL A 13 6.05 -4.61 -0.49
N VAL A 14 6.35 -4.56 -1.79
CA VAL A 14 5.40 -4.91 -2.85
C VAL A 14 5.16 -6.41 -2.88
N THR A 15 3.90 -6.83 -2.81
CA THR A 15 3.49 -8.24 -2.86
C THR A 15 2.68 -8.60 -4.09
N HIS A 16 2.00 -7.63 -4.71
CA HIS A 16 1.16 -7.85 -5.89
C HIS A 16 1.54 -6.91 -7.04
N PRO A 17 2.70 -7.14 -7.70
CA PRO A 17 3.30 -6.20 -8.66
C PRO A 17 2.52 -6.04 -9.97
N ASP A 18 1.70 -7.03 -10.34
CA ASP A 18 0.97 -7.05 -11.62
C ASP A 18 -0.32 -6.20 -11.59
N HIS A 19 -0.64 -5.59 -10.44
CA HIS A 19 -1.82 -4.73 -10.29
C HIS A 19 -1.70 -3.46 -11.15
N TRP A 20 -2.79 -3.07 -11.82
CA TRP A 20 -2.81 -1.90 -12.73
C TRP A 20 -2.34 -0.58 -12.09
N LEU A 21 -2.56 -0.41 -10.78
CA LEU A 21 -2.07 0.74 -10.03
C LEU A 21 -0.54 0.88 -10.05
N LEU A 22 0.18 -0.23 -10.19
CA LEU A 22 1.64 -0.28 -10.22
C LEU A 22 2.21 -0.19 -11.65
N GLU A 23 1.37 -0.11 -12.69
CA GLU A 23 1.81 0.07 -14.07
C GLU A 23 2.73 1.30 -14.20
N GLY A 24 3.87 1.12 -14.86
CA GLY A 24 4.86 2.17 -15.08
C GLY A 24 5.80 2.45 -13.90
N THR A 25 5.61 1.82 -12.74
CA THR A 25 6.54 1.94 -11.60
C THR A 25 7.82 1.11 -11.78
N GLY A 26 7.74 0.03 -12.57
CA GLY A 26 8.79 -0.99 -12.68
C GLY A 26 8.95 -1.88 -11.44
N ALA A 27 8.04 -1.78 -10.46
CA ALA A 27 8.08 -2.56 -9.24
C ALA A 27 7.91 -4.07 -9.50
N ARG A 28 8.58 -4.89 -8.69
CA ARG A 28 8.51 -6.35 -8.71
C ARG A 28 8.13 -6.88 -7.33
N ALA A 29 7.65 -8.11 -7.27
CA ALA A 29 7.38 -8.78 -5.99
C ALA A 29 8.66 -8.79 -5.12
N GLY A 30 8.52 -8.35 -3.87
CA GLY A 30 9.62 -8.23 -2.92
C GLY A 30 10.44 -6.94 -3.04
N ASP A 31 10.14 -6.06 -4.00
CA ASP A 31 10.75 -4.73 -4.01
C ASP A 31 10.39 -3.96 -2.75
N THR A 32 11.41 -3.32 -2.17
CA THR A 32 11.27 -2.54 -0.95
C THR A 32 11.52 -1.06 -1.18
N PHE A 33 10.76 -0.22 -0.48
CA PHE A 33 10.94 1.23 -0.40
C PHE A 33 11.24 1.60 1.05
N PRO A 34 12.52 1.72 1.43
CA PRO A 34 12.93 2.01 2.80
C PRO A 34 12.22 3.23 3.36
N HIS A 35 11.88 3.18 4.65
CA HIS A 35 11.25 4.26 5.43
C HIS A 35 9.84 4.70 4.97
N LEU A 36 9.30 4.12 3.90
CA LEU A 36 8.00 4.53 3.35
C LEU A 36 6.83 4.25 4.29
N VAL A 37 6.91 3.21 5.12
CA VAL A 37 5.91 2.96 6.16
C VAL A 37 6.31 3.73 7.42
N GLY A 38 5.59 4.82 7.67
CA GLY A 38 5.70 5.63 8.87
C GLY A 38 4.86 6.90 8.79
N VAL A 39 4.79 7.71 9.84
CA VAL A 39 5.13 7.35 11.22
C VAL A 39 4.04 6.47 11.87
N GLU A 40 2.89 6.35 11.20
CA GLU A 40 1.79 5.46 11.54
C GLU A 40 1.53 4.45 10.42
N PHE A 41 0.84 3.37 10.76
CA PHE A 41 0.40 2.38 9.78
C PHE A 41 -1.00 1.83 10.07
N ASP A 42 -1.66 1.45 8.98
CA ASP A 42 -2.93 0.75 8.97
C ASP A 42 -2.74 -0.67 8.42
N ARG A 43 -3.70 -1.55 8.69
CA ARG A 43 -3.75 -2.89 8.10
C ARG A 43 -5.15 -3.31 7.70
N VAL A 44 -5.24 -4.27 6.80
CA VAL A 44 -6.46 -5.06 6.57
C VAL A 44 -6.67 -5.94 7.80
N ASN A 45 -7.82 -5.78 8.45
CA ASN A 45 -8.16 -6.54 9.66
C ASN A 45 -9.57 -7.10 9.53
N LEU A 46 -9.65 -8.39 9.21
CA LEU A 46 -10.92 -9.10 8.98
C LEU A 46 -11.78 -9.26 10.24
N ARG A 47 -11.31 -8.84 11.42
CA ARG A 47 -12.16 -8.72 12.62
C ARG A 47 -13.13 -7.54 12.54
N HIS A 48 -12.97 -6.65 11.56
CA HIS A 48 -13.88 -5.54 11.29
C HIS A 48 -14.54 -5.72 9.91
N PRO A 49 -15.73 -5.14 9.68
CA PRO A 49 -16.34 -5.10 8.36
C PRO A 49 -15.34 -4.55 7.33
N THR A 50 -14.98 -5.41 6.38
CA THR A 50 -13.99 -5.11 5.33
C THR A 50 -14.69 -5.31 3.99
N PRO A 51 -14.78 -4.28 3.14
CA PRO A 51 -15.35 -4.41 1.80
C PRO A 51 -14.66 -5.51 0.99
N ARG A 52 -15.43 -6.19 0.13
CA ARG A 52 -14.96 -7.24 -0.76
C ARG A 52 -15.56 -7.01 -2.16
N PRO A 53 -14.82 -7.26 -3.26
CA PRO A 53 -13.44 -7.73 -3.28
C PRO A 53 -12.41 -6.67 -2.84
N LEU A 54 -11.27 -7.12 -2.33
CA LEU A 54 -10.15 -6.27 -1.89
C LEU A 54 -8.82 -6.92 -2.29
N GLU A 55 -7.92 -6.10 -2.82
CA GLU A 55 -6.56 -6.43 -3.19
C GLU A 55 -5.57 -5.74 -2.26
N ILE A 56 -4.59 -6.48 -1.80
CA ILE A 56 -3.43 -6.01 -1.06
C ILE A 56 -2.27 -5.94 -2.04
N LEU A 57 -1.77 -4.73 -2.26
CA LEU A 57 -0.73 -4.43 -3.24
C LEU A 57 0.67 -4.53 -2.63
N SER A 58 0.79 -4.06 -1.39
CA SER A 58 1.98 -4.16 -0.56
C SER A 58 1.58 -4.71 0.80
N ARG A 59 2.39 -5.61 1.37
CA ARG A 59 2.32 -5.99 2.79
C ARG A 59 3.71 -5.97 3.40
N SER A 60 3.86 -5.12 4.40
CA SER A 60 5.14 -4.77 4.98
C SER A 60 5.22 -5.27 6.42
N PRO A 61 6.20 -6.12 6.79
CA PRO A 61 6.45 -6.44 8.19
C PRO A 61 6.80 -5.16 8.95
N VAL A 62 6.20 -4.99 10.12
CA VAL A 62 6.52 -3.85 10.99
C VAL A 62 6.70 -4.30 12.44
N VAL A 63 7.46 -3.53 13.20
CA VAL A 63 7.54 -3.65 14.66
C VAL A 63 7.10 -2.33 15.26
N CYS A 64 5.99 -2.35 15.99
CA CYS A 64 5.44 -1.18 16.67
C CYS A 64 5.52 -1.41 18.18
N LYS A 65 6.30 -0.58 18.90
CA LYS A 65 6.50 -0.71 20.36
C LYS A 65 6.92 -2.14 20.79
N GLY A 66 7.85 -2.74 20.04
CA GLY A 66 8.33 -4.11 20.28
C GLY A 66 7.35 -5.23 19.89
N ARG A 67 6.21 -4.91 19.27
CA ARG A 67 5.20 -5.89 18.87
C ARG A 67 5.21 -6.06 17.34
N PRO A 68 5.49 -7.27 16.83
CA PRO A 68 5.38 -7.55 15.40
C PRO A 68 3.95 -7.36 14.88
N SER A 69 3.83 -6.79 13.69
CA SER A 69 2.58 -6.63 12.94
C SER A 69 2.92 -6.52 11.44
N TYR A 70 1.95 -6.10 10.64
CA TYR A 70 2.12 -5.71 9.24
C TYR A 70 1.34 -4.43 8.93
N ALA A 71 1.82 -3.70 7.92
CA ALA A 71 1.14 -2.59 7.25
C ALA A 71 0.75 -3.02 5.84
N ASP A 72 -0.41 -2.60 5.36
CA ASP A 72 -0.91 -2.95 4.01
C ASP A 72 -1.08 -1.69 3.15
N THR A 73 -0.93 -1.81 1.84
CA THR A 73 -1.56 -0.92 0.84
C THR A 73 -2.66 -1.70 0.16
N ALA A 74 -3.87 -1.14 0.00
CA ALA A 74 -5.01 -1.87 -0.54
C ALA A 74 -5.86 -1.10 -1.55
N TYR A 75 -6.48 -1.85 -2.45
CA TYR A 75 -7.48 -1.41 -3.41
C TYR A 75 -8.76 -2.24 -3.23
N ALA A 76 -9.93 -1.60 -3.23
CA ALA A 76 -11.21 -2.29 -3.09
C ALA A 76 -12.26 -1.68 -4.01
N THR A 77 -13.19 -2.50 -4.48
CA THR A 77 -14.32 -2.05 -5.30
C THR A 77 -15.65 -2.40 -4.63
N LEU A 78 -16.64 -1.52 -4.76
CA LEU A 78 -17.91 -1.59 -4.05
C LEU A 78 -19.08 -1.85 -4.99
N PRO A 79 -20.19 -2.43 -4.48
CA PRO A 79 -21.46 -2.40 -5.20
C PRO A 79 -21.81 -0.98 -5.66
N GLY A 80 -22.21 -0.84 -6.92
CA GLY A 80 -22.46 0.47 -7.55
C GLY A 80 -21.27 1.08 -8.29
N GLY A 81 -20.11 0.41 -8.31
CA GLY A 81 -18.98 0.79 -9.17
C GLY A 81 -17.99 1.78 -8.55
N ALA A 82 -18.16 2.15 -7.29
CA ALA A 82 -17.17 2.93 -6.56
C ALA A 82 -15.91 2.09 -6.30
N ALA A 83 -14.76 2.76 -6.17
CA ALA A 83 -13.50 2.14 -5.79
C ALA A 83 -12.79 2.97 -4.73
N VAL A 84 -11.97 2.32 -3.91
CA VAL A 84 -11.20 2.92 -2.83
C VAL A 84 -9.77 2.43 -2.93
N PHE A 85 -8.81 3.36 -2.92
CA PHE A 85 -7.39 3.07 -2.74
C PHE A 85 -6.93 3.64 -1.40
N ALA A 86 -6.19 2.84 -0.62
CA ALA A 86 -5.65 3.21 0.67
C ALA A 86 -4.18 2.83 0.77
N THR A 87 -3.32 3.82 1.06
CA THR A 87 -1.86 3.69 1.13
C THR A 87 -1.37 3.11 2.45
N GLY A 88 -2.20 3.16 3.49
CA GLY A 88 -1.93 2.58 4.79
C GLY A 88 -0.83 3.24 5.62
N THR A 89 -0.34 4.41 5.21
CA THR A 89 0.73 5.10 5.92
C THR A 89 0.76 6.61 5.64
N MET A 90 1.23 7.39 6.61
CA MET A 90 1.30 8.86 6.51
C MET A 90 2.42 9.35 5.59
N ARG A 91 3.57 8.67 5.59
CA ARG A 91 4.78 9.02 4.82
C ARG A 91 4.59 8.84 3.32
N TRP A 92 3.48 8.27 2.86
CA TRP A 92 3.13 8.27 1.44
C TRP A 92 3.14 9.68 0.85
N VAL A 93 2.56 10.66 1.57
CA VAL A 93 2.49 12.05 1.10
C VAL A 93 3.87 12.71 1.10
N GLU A 94 4.69 12.43 2.10
CA GLU A 94 6.08 12.90 2.15
C GLU A 94 6.92 12.33 1.00
N ALA A 95 6.75 11.04 0.72
CA ALA A 95 7.45 10.35 -0.34
C ALA A 95 7.17 10.95 -1.72
N LEU A 96 5.98 11.54 -1.94
CA LEU A 96 5.68 12.26 -3.18
C LEU A 96 6.67 13.38 -3.50
N ASP A 97 7.48 13.87 -2.56
CA ASP A 97 8.50 14.89 -2.82
C ASP A 97 9.92 14.50 -2.36
N ALA A 98 10.17 13.20 -2.15
CA ALA A 98 11.44 12.71 -1.61
C ALA A 98 12.66 12.92 -2.52
N ASP A 99 12.47 13.15 -3.82
CA ASP A 99 13.54 13.55 -4.74
C ASP A 99 13.95 15.03 -4.63
N LYS A 100 13.13 15.87 -3.98
CA LYS A 100 13.43 17.28 -3.71
C LYS A 100 13.75 17.53 -2.24
N HIS A 101 13.10 16.78 -1.35
CA HIS A 101 13.22 16.90 0.09
C HIS A 101 13.37 15.50 0.70
N ALA A 102 14.63 15.09 0.94
CA ALA A 102 14.98 13.78 1.50
C ALA A 102 14.75 13.71 3.02
N ALA A 103 13.52 13.99 3.46
CA ALA A 103 13.12 13.80 4.85
C ALA A 103 12.93 12.30 5.16
N HIS A 104 13.20 11.92 6.41
CA HIS A 104 13.18 10.53 6.90
C HIS A 104 13.91 9.51 6.03
N GLN A 105 14.96 9.93 5.30
CA GLN A 105 15.76 9.07 4.42
C GLN A 105 14.97 8.43 3.27
N LEU A 106 13.80 8.99 2.93
CA LEU A 106 13.09 8.65 1.70
C LEU A 106 13.92 9.11 0.49
N ASP A 107 13.88 8.33 -0.59
CA ASP A 107 14.70 8.55 -1.77
C ASP A 107 13.88 8.84 -3.05
N ALA A 108 14.59 9.13 -4.14
CA ALA A 108 13.97 9.40 -5.43
C ALA A 108 13.21 8.19 -6.00
N ARG A 109 13.54 6.95 -5.58
CA ARG A 109 12.82 5.74 -6.00
C ARG A 109 11.46 5.68 -5.32
N ALA A 110 11.37 6.00 -4.03
CA ALA A 110 10.11 6.17 -3.31
C ALA A 110 9.26 7.29 -3.92
N ALA A 111 9.87 8.41 -4.31
CA ALA A 111 9.17 9.49 -5.01
C ALA A 111 8.60 9.05 -6.36
N HIS A 112 9.40 8.38 -7.20
CA HIS A 112 8.93 7.87 -8.47
C HIS A 112 7.77 6.89 -8.30
N PHE A 113 7.91 5.92 -7.39
CA PHE A 113 6.89 4.92 -7.09
C PHE A 113 5.57 5.56 -6.64
N THR A 114 5.60 6.32 -5.55
CA THR A 114 4.39 6.90 -4.96
C THR A 114 3.69 7.89 -5.90
N ARG A 115 4.44 8.71 -6.66
CA ARG A 115 3.86 9.60 -7.68
C ARG A 115 3.19 8.83 -8.80
N THR A 116 3.81 7.77 -9.30
CA THR A 116 3.28 6.98 -10.41
C THR A 116 2.00 6.28 -9.98
N VAL A 117 2.00 5.61 -8.83
CA VAL A 117 0.80 4.97 -8.27
C VAL A 117 -0.31 6.00 -8.04
N THR A 118 0.00 7.13 -7.41
CA THR A 118 -0.97 8.21 -7.16
C THR A 118 -1.55 8.77 -8.46
N ALA A 119 -0.72 8.97 -9.49
CA ALA A 119 -1.18 9.41 -10.80
C ALA A 119 -2.09 8.38 -11.47
N ASN A 120 -1.81 7.08 -11.33
CA ASN A 120 -2.66 6.01 -11.86
C ASN A 120 -4.04 6.00 -11.17
N VAL A 121 -4.09 6.13 -9.84
CA VAL A 121 -5.35 6.29 -9.08
C VAL A 121 -6.15 7.47 -9.64
N LEU A 122 -5.53 8.66 -9.71
CA LEU A 122 -6.22 9.89 -10.11
C LEU A 122 -6.76 9.80 -11.55
N ARG A 123 -5.99 9.25 -12.49
CA ARG A 123 -6.43 9.09 -13.88
C ARG A 123 -7.61 8.13 -14.00
N ALA A 124 -7.55 6.97 -13.35
CA ALA A 124 -8.63 5.98 -13.41
C ALA A 124 -9.90 6.50 -12.72
N PHE A 125 -9.76 7.15 -11.56
CA PHE A 125 -10.90 7.63 -10.77
C PHE A 125 -11.58 8.82 -11.44
N ALA A 126 -10.84 9.65 -12.19
CA ALA A 126 -11.42 10.74 -12.98
C ALA A 126 -12.26 10.25 -14.18
N GLN A 127 -12.01 9.04 -14.70
CA GLN A 127 -12.80 8.46 -15.78
C GLN A 127 -14.11 7.86 -15.26
N GLY A 128 -14.03 7.08 -14.18
CA GLY A 128 -15.16 6.57 -13.41
C GLY A 128 -16.16 5.66 -14.16
N PRO A 129 -16.97 4.91 -13.40
CA PRO A 129 -16.73 4.43 -12.05
C PRO A 129 -15.61 3.36 -12.08
N ALA A 130 -14.51 3.59 -11.36
CA ALA A 130 -13.34 2.71 -11.42
C ALA A 130 -13.63 1.27 -10.98
N GLY A 131 -14.62 1.05 -10.10
CA GLY A 131 -15.03 -0.30 -9.71
C GLY A 131 -15.72 -1.09 -10.81
N LEU A 132 -16.16 -0.47 -11.91
CA LEU A 132 -16.69 -1.15 -13.09
C LEU A 132 -15.62 -1.44 -14.15
N THR A 133 -14.67 -0.51 -14.32
CA THR A 133 -13.64 -0.61 -15.37
C THR A 133 -12.35 -1.28 -14.89
N ARG A 134 -12.11 -1.25 -13.57
CA ARG A 134 -10.95 -1.81 -12.87
C ARG A 134 -11.44 -2.54 -11.61
N PRO A 135 -12.26 -3.61 -11.74
CA PRO A 135 -12.77 -4.36 -10.60
C PRO A 135 -11.61 -4.94 -9.78
N ALA A 136 -11.76 -5.00 -8.45
CA ALA A 136 -10.74 -5.63 -7.62
C ALA A 136 -10.82 -7.17 -7.68
N GLU A 137 -9.68 -7.85 -7.63
CA GLU A 137 -9.53 -9.31 -7.58
C GLU A 137 -9.06 -9.80 -6.22
N ASP A 138 -9.93 -10.44 -5.45
CA ASP A 138 -9.68 -10.67 -4.03
C ASP A 138 -8.43 -11.53 -3.70
N ASN A 139 -7.46 -10.96 -2.96
CA ASN A 139 -6.22 -11.66 -2.58
C ASN A 139 -5.96 -11.72 -1.06
N VAL A 140 -6.91 -11.31 -0.22
CA VAL A 140 -6.69 -11.17 1.24
C VAL A 140 -6.50 -12.51 1.96
N ALA A 141 -6.91 -13.61 1.34
CA ALA A 141 -6.75 -14.97 1.86
C ALA A 141 -5.51 -15.69 1.29
N ASP A 142 -4.74 -15.06 0.41
CA ASP A 142 -3.60 -15.67 -0.26
C ASP A 142 -2.38 -15.74 0.69
N PRO A 143 -1.81 -16.94 0.96
CA PRO A 143 -0.58 -17.09 1.72
C PRO A 143 0.60 -16.26 1.18
N LEU A 144 0.62 -15.93 -0.12
CA LEU A 144 1.65 -15.10 -0.74
C LEU A 144 1.60 -13.63 -0.29
N THR A 145 0.49 -13.19 0.31
CA THR A 145 0.41 -11.85 0.88
C THR A 145 1.12 -11.73 2.22
N ASP A 146 1.50 -12.82 2.89
CA ASP A 146 2.24 -12.77 4.16
C ASP A 146 3.75 -12.59 3.90
N PRO A 147 4.35 -11.45 4.31
CA PRO A 147 5.76 -11.23 4.11
C PRO A 147 6.61 -12.13 5.01
N PRO A 148 7.90 -12.37 4.67
CA PRO A 148 8.80 -13.16 5.49
C PRO A 148 8.84 -12.60 6.93
N ARG A 149 8.73 -13.48 7.92
CA ARG A 149 8.88 -13.08 9.33
C ARG A 149 10.26 -12.46 9.53
N LEU A 150 10.32 -11.27 10.12
CA LEU A 150 11.58 -10.67 10.54
C LEU A 150 12.29 -11.62 11.52
N PRO A 151 13.61 -11.85 11.37
CA PRO A 151 14.37 -12.59 12.37
C PRO A 151 14.29 -11.86 13.73
N VAL A 152 14.13 -12.64 14.79
CA VAL A 152 14.09 -12.18 16.19
C VAL A 152 15.49 -11.83 16.66
#